data_AF-A0A5D2KP68-F1
#
_entry.id   AF-A0A5D2KP68-F1
#
_cell.length_a   1.000
_cell.length_b   1.000
_cell.length_c   1.000
_cell.angle_alpha   90.00
_cell.angle_beta   90.00
_cell.angle_gamma   90.00
#
_symmetry.space_group_name_H-M   'P 1'
#
loop_
_entity.id
_entity.type
_entity.pdbx_description
1 polymer ?
#
loop_
_entity_poly.entity_id
_entity_poly.type
_entity_poly.pdbx_seq_one_letter_code
_entity_poly.pdbx_strand_id
1 'polypeptide(L)'
;MGDVHFSRERAGKVVVLIFFWMLSLISLSCAARLSVSRQKLQVQNHLNRLNKPAVKTIQSPDGDIIDCVHLARQPAFDHPFLKDHKIQMRPSYHPEGLFDENKVSDTEKPKKGSNPITQLWHMNGKCPEGTIPIRRTKEEDVLRASSVKSYGRKKHRATPQPRSADPDLINASGHQHAIAYVEGDKYYGAKATINVWEPKIQQPNEFSLSQLWILGGSFGEDLNSIEAGWQVSPDLYGDNNTRLFTYWTSDAYQATGCYNLLCSGFIQINSEIAMGASISPVSAYRNSQYDISILVWKDPKEGHWWMQFGNDYVLGYWPSFLFSYLADSASMIEWGGEVVNSEPDGRHTSAQMGSGRFPEEGFGKSSYFRNIQVVDDSNNLKAPKGLGTFTEQSNCYDVQTGSNGDWGHYFYYGGPGKNPNCP
;
A
#
# COMPACT_ATOMS: atom_id res chain seq x y z
N MET A 1 -57.73 19.89 -58.39
CA MET A 1 -56.49 19.16 -58.72
C MET A 1 -55.43 19.59 -57.74
N GLY A 2 -55.11 18.75 -56.76
CA GLY A 2 -54.16 19.05 -55.69
C GLY A 2 -54.64 18.35 -54.42
N ASP A 3 -53.96 17.26 -54.05
CA ASP A 3 -53.90 16.66 -52.69
C ASP A 3 -53.55 15.15 -52.63
N VAL A 4 -52.94 14.57 -53.67
CA VAL A 4 -52.44 13.17 -53.59
C VAL A 4 -50.91 13.08 -53.63
N HIS A 5 -50.19 14.17 -53.91
CA HIS A 5 -48.74 14.13 -54.07
C HIS A 5 -47.94 14.31 -52.76
N PHE A 6 -48.58 14.75 -51.65
CA PHE A 6 -47.89 15.11 -50.41
C PHE A 6 -47.71 13.94 -49.41
N SER A 7 -48.47 12.84 -49.57
CA SER A 7 -48.50 11.72 -48.61
C SER A 7 -47.37 10.69 -48.82
N ARG A 8 -47.02 10.41 -50.09
CA ARG A 8 -46.01 9.41 -50.45
C ARG A 8 -44.57 9.86 -50.14
N GLU A 9 -44.31 11.16 -50.26
CA GLU A 9 -43.02 11.77 -49.89
C GLU A 9 -42.77 11.75 -48.37
N ARG A 10 -43.80 12.04 -47.56
CA ARG A 10 -43.71 11.95 -46.09
C ARG A 10 -43.47 10.51 -45.63
N ALA A 11 -44.19 9.54 -46.20
CA ALA A 11 -43.99 8.12 -45.87
C ALA A 11 -42.58 7.64 -46.27
N GLY A 12 -42.08 8.02 -47.45
CA GLY A 12 -40.71 7.72 -47.86
C GLY A 12 -39.65 8.34 -46.95
N LYS A 13 -39.82 9.60 -46.54
CA LYS A 13 -38.93 10.28 -45.59
C LYS A 13 -38.93 9.61 -44.21
N VAL A 14 -40.09 9.15 -43.71
CA VAL A 14 -40.20 8.43 -42.44
C VAL A 14 -39.50 7.07 -42.50
N VAL A 15 -39.69 6.29 -43.59
CA VAL A 15 -39.00 5.00 -43.77
C VAL A 15 -37.48 5.18 -43.85
N VAL A 16 -37.02 6.21 -44.56
CA VAL A 16 -35.59 6.57 -44.65
C VAL A 16 -35.03 6.96 -43.28
N LEU A 17 -35.76 7.75 -42.49
CA LEU A 17 -35.37 8.12 -41.12
C LEU A 17 -35.30 6.90 -40.19
N ILE A 18 -36.27 5.99 -40.27
CA ILE A 18 -36.26 4.73 -39.50
C ILE A 18 -35.05 3.87 -39.92
N PHE A 19 -34.75 3.78 -41.21
CA PHE A 19 -33.60 3.03 -41.70
C PHE A 19 -32.26 3.63 -41.21
N PHE A 20 -32.10 4.96 -41.25
CA PHE A 20 -30.92 5.63 -40.69
C PHE A 20 -30.82 5.46 -39.16
N TRP A 21 -31.95 5.48 -38.45
CA TRP A 21 -31.99 5.23 -37.00
C TRP A 21 -31.59 3.79 -36.67
N MET A 22 -32.08 2.80 -37.42
CA MET A 22 -31.69 1.39 -37.27
C MET A 22 -30.22 1.16 -37.59
N LEU A 23 -29.69 1.78 -38.66
CA LEU A 23 -28.25 1.73 -38.97
C LEU A 23 -27.40 2.34 -37.86
N SER A 24 -27.84 3.46 -37.27
CA SER A 24 -27.19 4.10 -36.13
C SER A 24 -27.17 3.16 -34.91
N LEU A 25 -28.29 2.53 -34.57
CA LEU A 25 -28.39 1.55 -33.47
C LEU A 25 -27.49 0.32 -33.68
N ILE A 26 -27.40 -0.19 -34.91
CA ILE A 26 -26.50 -1.29 -35.26
C ILE A 26 -25.04 -0.85 -35.13
N SER A 27 -24.69 0.34 -35.62
CA SER A 27 -23.35 0.91 -35.50
C SER A 27 -22.93 1.09 -34.03
N LEU A 28 -23.81 1.66 -33.20
CA LEU A 28 -23.63 1.79 -31.75
C LEU A 28 -23.44 0.44 -31.06
N SER A 29 -24.25 -0.56 -31.43
CA SER A 29 -24.15 -1.92 -30.89
C SER A 29 -22.85 -2.62 -31.28
N CYS A 30 -22.40 -2.46 -32.53
CA CYS A 30 -21.12 -2.97 -33.00
C CYS A 30 -19.95 -2.28 -32.30
N ALA A 31 -19.98 -0.95 -32.17
CA ALA A 31 -18.96 -0.19 -31.45
C ALA A 31 -18.86 -0.62 -29.97
N ALA A 32 -19.99 -0.81 -29.30
CA ALA A 32 -20.04 -1.31 -27.93
C ALA A 32 -19.45 -2.73 -27.81
N ARG A 33 -19.81 -3.65 -28.71
CA ARG A 33 -19.23 -5.01 -28.74
C ARG A 33 -17.73 -5.01 -28.98
N LEU A 34 -17.23 -4.17 -29.91
CA LEU A 34 -15.79 -4.01 -30.14
C LEU A 34 -15.08 -3.45 -28.91
N SER A 35 -15.69 -2.49 -28.21
CA SER A 35 -15.15 -1.91 -26.97
C SER A 35 -15.00 -2.96 -25.87
N VAL A 36 -16.05 -3.73 -25.61
CA VAL A 36 -16.03 -4.82 -24.60
C VAL A 36 -14.99 -5.89 -24.94
N SER A 37 -14.90 -6.28 -26.22
CA SER A 37 -13.88 -7.25 -26.68
C SER A 37 -12.45 -6.75 -26.46
N ARG A 38 -12.19 -5.46 -26.76
CA ARG A 38 -10.88 -4.82 -26.49
C ARG A 38 -10.57 -4.77 -25.01
N GLN A 39 -11.54 -4.38 -24.16
CA GLN A 39 -11.35 -4.34 -22.71
C GLN A 39 -11.01 -5.73 -22.16
N LYS A 40 -11.74 -6.77 -22.58
CA LYS A 40 -11.48 -8.15 -22.16
C LYS A 40 -10.07 -8.61 -22.55
N LEU A 41 -9.62 -8.30 -23.78
CA LEU A 41 -8.26 -8.62 -24.22
C LEU A 41 -7.19 -7.85 -23.40
N GLN A 42 -7.43 -6.58 -23.10
CA GLN A 42 -6.52 -5.78 -22.28
C GLN A 42 -6.39 -6.34 -20.86
N VAL A 43 -7.52 -6.72 -20.24
CA VAL A 43 -7.55 -7.34 -18.91
C VAL A 43 -6.81 -8.68 -18.93
N GLN A 44 -7.09 -9.54 -19.92
CA GLN A 44 -6.40 -10.83 -20.03
C GLN A 44 -4.88 -10.67 -20.20
N ASN A 45 -4.44 -9.76 -21.05
CA ASN A 45 -3.01 -9.49 -21.25
C ASN A 45 -2.35 -8.95 -19.97
N HIS A 46 -3.06 -8.12 -19.21
CA HIS A 46 -2.58 -7.59 -17.95
C HIS A 46 -2.46 -8.70 -16.88
N LEU A 47 -3.49 -9.54 -16.75
CA LEU A 47 -3.47 -10.69 -15.84
C LEU A 47 -2.34 -11.67 -16.18
N ASN A 48 -2.08 -11.95 -17.46
CA ASN A 48 -0.98 -12.80 -17.90
C ASN A 48 0.40 -12.23 -17.51
N ARG A 49 0.52 -10.90 -17.39
CA ARG A 49 1.76 -10.25 -16.95
C ARG A 49 1.92 -10.35 -15.43
N LEU A 50 0.85 -10.12 -14.68
CA LEU A 50 0.84 -10.14 -13.21
C LEU A 50 0.98 -11.56 -12.64
N ASN A 51 0.14 -12.48 -13.10
CA ASN A 51 0.05 -13.84 -12.58
C ASN A 51 1.10 -14.72 -13.26
N LYS A 52 2.25 -14.83 -12.61
CA LYS A 52 3.36 -15.68 -13.08
C LYS A 52 3.02 -17.17 -12.90
N PRO A 53 3.62 -18.07 -13.72
CA PRO A 53 3.39 -19.50 -13.58
C PRO A 53 3.73 -20.02 -12.18
N ALA A 54 2.73 -20.59 -11.51
CA ALA A 54 2.86 -21.12 -10.17
C ALA A 54 3.49 -22.52 -10.17
N VAL A 55 4.41 -22.76 -9.25
CA VAL A 55 4.93 -24.11 -8.92
C VAL A 55 3.95 -24.85 -8.02
N LYS A 56 3.26 -24.10 -7.14
CA LYS A 56 2.23 -24.58 -6.23
C LYS A 56 1.21 -23.48 -6.02
N THR A 57 -0.05 -23.84 -5.88
CA THR A 57 -1.14 -22.91 -5.54
C THR A 57 -1.76 -23.33 -4.21
N ILE A 58 -2.04 -22.36 -3.34
CA ILE A 58 -2.66 -22.54 -2.04
C ILE A 58 -3.94 -21.69 -2.01
N GLN A 59 -5.07 -22.31 -1.69
CA GLN A 59 -6.30 -21.58 -1.44
C GLN A 59 -6.35 -21.21 0.03
N SER A 60 -6.55 -19.93 0.33
CA SER A 60 -6.66 -19.41 1.68
C SER A 60 -8.11 -19.44 2.17
N PRO A 61 -8.38 -19.59 3.48
CA PRO A 61 -9.75 -19.58 4.03
C PRO A 61 -10.57 -18.32 3.73
N ASP A 62 -9.91 -17.18 3.51
CA ASP A 62 -10.52 -15.88 3.16
C ASP A 62 -10.81 -15.72 1.66
N GLY A 63 -10.59 -16.76 0.84
CA GLY A 63 -10.86 -16.75 -0.60
C GLY A 63 -9.71 -16.22 -1.46
N ASP A 64 -8.57 -15.87 -0.85
CA ASP A 64 -7.34 -15.59 -1.56
C ASP A 64 -6.77 -16.87 -2.20
N ILE A 65 -6.08 -16.68 -3.33
CA ILE A 65 -5.29 -17.72 -3.97
C ILE A 65 -3.84 -17.26 -3.94
N ILE A 66 -2.98 -18.01 -3.26
CA ILE A 66 -1.55 -17.74 -3.17
C ILE A 66 -0.81 -18.67 -4.14
N ASP A 67 -0.13 -18.07 -5.12
CA ASP A 67 0.73 -18.76 -6.06
C ASP A 67 2.18 -18.70 -5.61
N CYS A 68 2.78 -19.86 -5.38
CA CYS A 68 4.20 -19.99 -5.11
C CYS A 68 4.96 -19.93 -6.45
N VAL A 69 5.61 -18.81 -6.70
CA VAL A 69 6.31 -18.53 -7.97
C VAL A 69 7.81 -18.70 -7.74
N HIS A 70 8.49 -19.38 -8.67
CA HIS A 70 9.94 -19.54 -8.60
C HIS A 70 10.64 -18.18 -8.51
N LEU A 71 11.63 -18.03 -7.62
CA LEU A 71 12.32 -16.76 -7.34
C LEU A 71 12.69 -15.99 -8.60
N ALA A 72 13.38 -16.65 -9.55
CA ALA A 72 13.83 -16.07 -10.81
C ALA A 72 12.73 -15.74 -11.85
N ARG A 73 11.45 -15.98 -11.55
CA ARG A 73 10.30 -15.74 -12.46
C ARG A 73 9.31 -14.72 -11.89
N GLN A 74 9.63 -14.08 -10.77
CA GLN A 74 8.77 -13.09 -10.13
C GLN A 74 8.60 -11.81 -10.98
N PRO A 75 7.55 -11.01 -10.73
CA PRO A 75 7.27 -9.77 -11.47
C PRO A 75 8.42 -8.77 -11.53
N ALA A 76 9.31 -8.75 -10.53
CA ALA A 76 10.48 -7.87 -10.50
C ALA A 76 11.30 -7.89 -11.79
N PHE A 77 11.44 -9.06 -12.43
CA PHE A 77 12.28 -9.25 -13.61
C PHE A 77 11.64 -8.83 -14.94
N ASP A 78 10.39 -8.35 -14.91
CA ASP A 78 9.82 -7.64 -16.06
C ASP A 78 10.46 -6.24 -16.24
N HIS A 79 11.21 -5.74 -15.24
CA HIS A 79 11.96 -4.50 -15.37
C HIS A 79 13.12 -4.65 -16.36
N PRO A 80 13.28 -3.76 -17.35
CA PRO A 80 14.33 -3.88 -18.37
C PRO A 80 15.75 -4.01 -17.80
N PHE A 81 16.03 -3.31 -16.70
CA PHE A 81 17.34 -3.32 -16.04
C PHE A 81 17.53 -4.48 -15.04
N LEU A 82 16.51 -5.31 -14.80
CA LEU A 82 16.61 -6.45 -13.88
C LEU A 82 16.71 -7.82 -14.56
N LYS A 83 16.67 -7.89 -15.90
CA LYS A 83 16.61 -9.18 -16.63
C LYS A 83 17.75 -10.15 -16.26
N ASP A 84 18.95 -9.63 -16.06
CA ASP A 84 20.16 -10.40 -15.72
C ASP A 84 20.62 -10.15 -14.27
N HIS A 85 19.73 -9.61 -13.43
CA HIS A 85 20.06 -9.25 -12.06
C HIS A 85 20.33 -10.50 -11.21
N LYS A 86 21.47 -10.51 -10.52
CA LYS A 86 21.81 -11.57 -9.57
C LYS A 86 21.10 -11.33 -8.25
N ILE A 87 20.17 -12.23 -7.92
CA ILE A 87 19.40 -12.16 -6.68
C ILE A 87 20.33 -12.26 -5.47
N GLN A 88 20.32 -11.22 -4.62
CA GLN A 88 20.90 -11.27 -3.29
C GLN A 88 19.92 -11.96 -2.34
N MET A 89 20.37 -13.02 -1.66
CA MET A 89 19.52 -13.79 -0.72
C MET A 89 19.58 -13.27 0.72
N ARG A 90 20.49 -12.34 1.01
CA ARG A 90 20.61 -11.68 2.31
C ARG A 90 21.30 -10.33 2.17
N PRO A 91 21.00 -9.37 3.06
CA PRO A 91 21.75 -8.12 3.17
C PRO A 91 23.20 -8.40 3.61
N SER A 92 24.10 -7.49 3.26
CA SER A 92 25.48 -7.51 3.75
C SER A 92 25.56 -7.04 5.20
N TYR A 93 24.72 -6.08 5.57
CA TYR A 93 24.61 -5.54 6.92
C TYR A 93 23.14 -5.44 7.34
N HIS A 94 22.86 -5.86 8.56
CA HIS A 94 21.59 -5.64 9.23
C HIS A 94 21.82 -4.59 10.33
N PRO A 95 20.93 -3.59 10.50
CA PRO A 95 21.14 -2.56 11.50
C PRO A 95 21.26 -3.11 12.92
N GLU A 96 22.26 -2.64 13.67
CA GLU A 96 22.46 -2.99 15.08
C GLU A 96 21.57 -2.13 16.00
N GLY A 97 20.97 -2.73 17.02
CA GLY A 97 19.98 -2.08 17.88
C GLY A 97 20.54 -1.55 19.21
N LEU A 98 19.96 -0.45 19.72
CA LEU A 98 20.16 0.02 21.11
C LEU A 98 19.46 -0.88 22.15
N PHE A 99 18.49 -1.67 21.71
CA PHE A 99 17.72 -2.63 22.52
C PHE A 99 17.91 -4.02 21.95
N ASP A 100 19.14 -4.52 22.04
CA ASP A 100 19.41 -5.91 21.77
C ASP A 100 18.92 -6.71 23.00
N GLU A 101 17.72 -7.32 22.90
CA GLU A 101 17.28 -8.33 23.87
C GLU A 101 18.20 -9.57 23.89
N ASN A 102 19.27 -9.59 23.09
CA ASN A 102 20.21 -10.70 22.95
C ASN A 102 21.64 -10.37 23.41
N LYS A 103 21.80 -9.69 24.55
CA LYS A 103 22.98 -9.94 25.41
C LYS A 103 22.67 -11.03 26.44
N VAL A 104 22.32 -12.21 25.94
CA VAL A 104 22.48 -13.46 26.69
C VAL A 104 23.19 -14.45 25.77
N SER A 105 24.39 -14.83 26.19
CA SER A 105 25.27 -15.89 25.67
C SER A 105 24.57 -17.00 24.86
N ASP A 106 25.21 -17.37 23.74
CA ASP A 106 25.02 -18.49 22.78
C ASP A 106 24.54 -19.87 23.31
N THR A 107 23.56 -19.94 24.21
CA THR A 107 23.13 -21.23 24.80
C THR A 107 21.64 -21.37 25.07
N GLU A 108 20.80 -20.38 24.78
CA GLU A 108 19.35 -20.54 24.95
C GLU A 108 18.61 -20.18 23.66
N LYS A 109 17.86 -21.17 23.16
CA LYS A 109 16.93 -21.03 22.02
C LYS A 109 16.05 -19.78 22.22
N PRO A 110 15.76 -19.01 21.15
CA PRO A 110 14.99 -17.79 21.28
C PRO A 110 13.63 -18.09 21.93
N LYS A 111 13.34 -17.35 23.01
CA LYS A 111 12.10 -17.47 23.78
C LYS A 111 10.90 -17.27 22.84
N LYS A 112 9.99 -18.25 22.82
CA LYS A 112 8.66 -18.22 22.20
C LYS A 112 7.75 -17.14 22.83
N GLY A 113 8.05 -15.86 22.60
CA GLY A 113 7.40 -14.74 23.28
C GLY A 113 6.41 -13.92 22.44
N SER A 114 6.57 -13.86 21.12
CA SER A 114 5.61 -13.20 20.23
C SER A 114 4.73 -14.26 19.56
N ASN A 115 3.41 -14.19 19.74
CA ASN A 115 2.50 -14.99 18.92
C ASN A 115 2.84 -14.70 17.45
N PRO A 116 3.28 -15.69 16.65
CA PRO A 116 3.65 -15.42 15.27
C PRO A 116 2.42 -14.88 14.57
N ILE A 117 2.54 -13.69 14.00
CA ILE A 117 1.48 -13.12 13.17
C ILE A 117 1.32 -14.07 12.00
N THR A 118 0.10 -14.58 11.84
CA THR A 118 -0.22 -15.54 10.79
C THR A 118 -0.89 -14.79 9.65
N GLN A 119 -0.49 -15.11 8.43
CA GLN A 119 -1.35 -14.81 7.30
C GLN A 119 -2.30 -15.99 7.14
N LEU A 120 -3.59 -15.75 6.87
CA LEU A 120 -4.60 -16.80 6.91
C LEU A 120 -4.28 -17.98 5.99
N TRP A 121 -3.59 -17.73 4.88
CA TRP A 121 -3.18 -18.77 3.93
C TRP A 121 -2.23 -19.82 4.54
N HIS A 122 -1.52 -19.51 5.63
CA HIS A 122 -0.66 -20.46 6.35
C HIS A 122 -1.44 -21.65 6.92
N MET A 123 -2.74 -21.50 7.16
CA MET A 123 -3.62 -22.59 7.60
C MET A 123 -3.66 -23.74 6.58
N ASN A 124 -3.50 -23.42 5.29
CA ASN A 124 -3.63 -24.36 4.19
C ASN A 124 -2.27 -24.73 3.56
N GLY A 125 -1.17 -24.27 4.14
CA GLY A 125 0.18 -24.71 3.82
C GLY A 125 1.20 -23.59 3.70
N LYS A 126 2.36 -23.94 3.13
CA LYS A 126 3.49 -23.04 2.89
C LYS A 126 4.02 -23.16 1.46
N CYS A 127 4.68 -22.11 0.98
CA CYS A 127 5.42 -22.19 -0.28
C CYS A 127 6.75 -22.95 -0.10
N PRO A 128 7.15 -23.75 -1.09
CA PRO A 128 8.42 -24.46 -1.04
C PRO A 128 9.61 -23.49 -1.12
N GLU A 129 10.77 -23.94 -0.62
CA GLU A 129 12.03 -23.21 -0.77
C GLU A 129 12.34 -22.93 -2.25
N GLY A 130 12.97 -21.79 -2.53
CA GLY A 130 13.24 -21.34 -3.90
C GLY A 130 12.04 -20.68 -4.60
N THR A 131 10.92 -20.49 -3.90
CA THR A 131 9.74 -19.78 -4.40
C THR A 131 9.32 -18.63 -3.48
N ILE A 132 8.53 -17.70 -4.00
CA ILE A 132 7.89 -16.63 -3.25
C ILE A 132 6.36 -16.75 -3.36
N PRO A 133 5.61 -16.47 -2.28
CA PRO A 133 4.15 -16.42 -2.33
C PRO A 133 3.69 -15.11 -2.98
N ILE A 134 2.85 -15.22 -4.00
CA ILE A 134 2.21 -14.08 -4.67
C ILE A 134 0.69 -14.25 -4.60
N ARG A 135 -0.03 -13.25 -4.09
CA ARG A 135 -1.50 -13.24 -4.17
C ARG A 135 -1.93 -13.10 -5.63
N ARG A 136 -2.68 -14.07 -6.14
CA ARG A 136 -3.20 -14.06 -7.51
C ARG A 136 -4.16 -12.88 -7.69
N THR A 137 -3.94 -12.11 -8.75
CA THR A 137 -4.86 -11.04 -9.17
C THR A 137 -6.01 -11.65 -9.97
N LYS A 138 -7.26 -11.32 -9.62
CA LYS A 138 -8.45 -11.79 -10.33
C LYS A 138 -8.92 -10.78 -11.39
N GLU A 139 -9.72 -11.23 -12.35
CA GLU A 139 -10.33 -10.34 -13.36
C GLU A 139 -11.15 -9.22 -12.71
N GLU A 140 -11.95 -9.56 -11.70
CA GLU A 140 -12.73 -8.61 -10.91
C GLU A 140 -11.85 -7.56 -10.21
N ASP A 141 -10.61 -7.90 -9.84
CA ASP A 141 -9.69 -6.94 -9.23
C ASP A 141 -9.30 -5.83 -10.20
N VAL A 142 -8.96 -6.21 -11.43
CA VAL A 142 -8.56 -5.27 -12.48
C VAL A 142 -9.74 -4.41 -12.93
N LEU A 143 -10.96 -4.98 -12.93
CA LEU A 143 -12.17 -4.29 -13.38
C LEU A 143 -12.72 -3.26 -12.38
N ARG A 144 -12.34 -3.31 -11.09
CA ARG A 144 -12.68 -2.26 -10.11
C ARG A 144 -11.92 -0.95 -10.39
N ALA A 145 -10.69 -1.05 -10.85
CA ALA A 145 -9.90 0.12 -11.22
C ALA A 145 -10.53 0.86 -12.42
N SER A 146 -10.36 2.19 -12.42
CA SER A 146 -10.79 3.07 -13.52
C SER A 146 -10.25 2.67 -14.89
N SER A 147 -9.09 2.01 -14.94
CA SER A 147 -8.52 1.43 -16.15
C SER A 147 -7.56 0.28 -15.81
N VAL A 148 -7.33 -0.60 -16.78
CA VAL A 148 -6.31 -1.66 -16.67
C VAL A 148 -4.91 -1.11 -16.36
N LYS A 149 -4.60 0.11 -16.81
CA LYS A 149 -3.29 0.74 -16.57
C LYS A 149 -3.16 1.34 -15.18
N SER A 150 -4.27 1.72 -14.54
CA SER A 150 -4.28 2.34 -13.21
C SER A 150 -4.43 1.32 -12.08
N TYR A 151 -4.75 0.05 -12.38
CA TYR A 151 -4.81 -1.00 -11.36
C TYR A 151 -3.48 -1.09 -10.58
N GLY A 152 -3.58 -1.00 -9.25
CA GLY A 152 -2.44 -1.04 -8.34
C GLY A 152 -1.62 0.25 -8.26
N ARG A 153 -1.97 1.35 -8.94
CA ARG A 153 -1.23 2.62 -8.91
C ARG A 153 -1.96 3.67 -8.08
N LYS A 154 -1.22 4.45 -7.27
CA LYS A 154 -1.76 5.65 -6.61
C LYS A 154 -1.99 6.77 -7.65
N LYS A 155 -2.96 7.66 -7.38
CA LYS A 155 -3.13 8.89 -8.16
C LYS A 155 -2.09 9.93 -7.73
N HIS A 156 -1.80 10.90 -8.58
CA HIS A 156 -0.89 12.00 -8.25
C HIS A 156 -1.33 12.72 -6.95
N ARG A 157 -0.38 13.07 -6.07
CA ARG A 157 -0.54 13.81 -4.80
C ARG A 157 -1.06 13.03 -3.58
N ALA A 158 -0.59 11.79 -3.39
CA ALA A 158 -0.97 10.94 -2.25
C ALA A 158 -0.03 11.03 -1.02
N THR A 159 0.91 11.99 -0.98
CA THR A 159 1.88 12.13 0.12
C THR A 159 1.65 13.43 0.86
N PRO A 160 1.66 13.41 2.22
CA PRO A 160 1.51 14.63 3.01
C PRO A 160 2.74 15.52 2.86
N GLN A 161 2.54 16.83 2.97
CA GLN A 161 3.61 17.82 3.02
C GLN A 161 3.49 18.63 4.31
N PRO A 162 4.09 18.17 5.42
CA PRO A 162 3.89 18.78 6.74
C PRO A 162 4.21 20.29 6.83
N ARG A 163 5.07 20.81 5.94
CA ARG A 163 5.49 22.22 5.89
C ARG A 163 5.10 22.94 4.60
N SER A 164 4.08 22.47 3.87
CA SER A 164 3.60 23.19 2.68
C SER A 164 3.17 24.62 3.06
N ALA A 165 3.73 25.61 2.36
CA ALA A 165 3.28 27.00 2.46
C ALA A 165 1.98 27.26 1.69
N ASP A 166 1.53 26.29 0.88
CA ASP A 166 0.32 26.35 0.08
C ASP A 166 -0.82 25.57 0.76
N PRO A 167 -1.87 26.26 1.28
CA PRO A 167 -3.04 25.63 1.88
C PRO A 167 -3.85 24.78 0.91
N ASP A 168 -3.80 25.06 -0.40
CA ASP A 168 -4.54 24.30 -1.41
C ASP A 168 -3.93 22.90 -1.62
N LEU A 169 -2.63 22.74 -1.36
CA LEU A 169 -1.97 21.42 -1.37
C LEU A 169 -2.37 20.52 -0.20
N ILE A 170 -2.86 21.10 0.91
CA ILE A 170 -3.22 20.39 2.14
C ILE A 170 -4.59 19.70 2.00
N ASN A 171 -5.54 20.28 1.24
CA ASN A 171 -6.90 19.76 1.13
C ASN A 171 -7.28 19.18 -0.25
N ALA A 172 -6.54 19.47 -1.34
CA ALA A 172 -6.97 19.13 -2.70
C ALA A 172 -6.77 17.67 -3.13
N SER A 173 -6.11 16.83 -2.32
CA SER A 173 -5.86 15.43 -2.69
C SER A 173 -7.05 14.50 -2.40
N GLY A 174 -7.90 14.86 -1.42
CA GLY A 174 -8.88 13.94 -0.83
C GLY A 174 -8.26 12.94 0.15
N HIS A 175 -6.99 13.13 0.52
CA HIS A 175 -6.30 12.32 1.54
C HIS A 175 -6.29 13.08 2.88
N GLN A 176 -6.35 12.34 3.98
CA GLN A 176 -6.27 12.84 5.35
C GLN A 176 -5.23 12.01 6.11
N HIS A 177 -4.43 12.67 6.93
CA HIS A 177 -3.27 12.11 7.61
C HIS A 177 -3.32 12.39 9.11
N ALA A 178 -2.76 11.46 9.87
CA ALA A 178 -2.36 11.68 11.25
C ALA A 178 -1.02 10.98 11.44
N ILE A 179 0.06 11.76 11.33
CA ILE A 179 1.42 11.26 11.21
C ILE A 179 2.37 11.90 12.22
N ALA A 180 3.42 11.17 12.56
CA ALA A 180 4.64 11.68 13.14
C ALA A 180 5.75 11.64 12.10
N TYR A 181 6.67 12.60 12.10
CA TYR A 181 7.73 12.67 11.10
C TYR A 181 9.05 13.22 11.68
N VAL A 182 10.14 12.90 11.00
CA VAL A 182 11.45 13.55 11.17
C VAL A 182 12.00 13.95 9.81
N GLU A 183 12.70 15.08 9.78
CA GLU A 183 13.31 15.63 8.58
C GLU A 183 14.56 16.44 8.92
N GLY A 184 15.34 16.78 7.89
CA GLY A 184 16.49 17.68 8.01
C GLY A 184 17.83 16.98 8.24
N ASP A 185 17.83 15.66 8.43
CA ASP A 185 19.03 14.82 8.45
C ASP A 185 19.05 13.84 7.26
N LYS A 186 20.15 13.07 7.15
CA LYS A 186 20.21 11.89 6.26
C LYS A 186 19.79 10.66 7.04
N TYR A 187 18.81 9.94 6.51
CA TYR A 187 18.31 8.69 7.09
C TYR A 187 18.59 7.52 6.14
N TYR A 188 19.01 6.40 6.72
CA TYR A 188 19.32 5.17 5.99
C TYR A 188 18.29 4.07 6.25
N GLY A 189 17.15 4.42 6.84
CA GLY A 189 16.09 3.47 7.18
C GLY A 189 15.21 3.92 8.33
N ALA A 190 14.17 3.14 8.57
CA ALA A 190 13.25 3.31 9.68
C ALA A 190 12.73 1.96 10.17
N LYS A 191 12.49 1.87 11.47
CA LYS A 191 11.82 0.75 12.13
C LYS A 191 10.63 1.26 12.92
N ALA A 192 9.54 0.52 12.91
CA ALA A 192 8.45 0.72 13.84
C ALA A 192 7.68 -0.57 14.13
N THR A 193 7.12 -0.63 15.33
CA THR A 193 6.08 -1.60 15.69
C THR A 193 4.71 -0.93 15.53
N ILE A 194 3.88 -1.48 14.66
CA ILE A 194 2.62 -0.92 14.17
C ILE A 194 1.46 -1.78 14.66
N ASN A 195 0.54 -1.17 15.41
CA ASN A 195 -0.66 -1.86 15.86
C ASN A 195 -1.64 -2.11 14.71
N VAL A 196 -2.19 -3.32 14.61
CA VAL A 196 -3.02 -3.77 13.48
C VAL A 196 -4.50 -3.71 13.84
N TRP A 197 -5.31 -3.05 13.02
CA TRP A 197 -6.76 -2.91 13.15
C TRP A 197 -7.46 -3.14 11.82
N GLU A 198 -8.77 -3.40 11.89
CA GLU A 198 -9.66 -3.46 10.72
C GLU A 198 -10.58 -2.22 10.70
N PRO A 199 -10.09 -1.06 10.20
CA PRO A 199 -10.90 0.15 10.09
C PRO A 199 -12.08 -0.06 9.13
N LYS A 200 -13.23 0.54 9.47
CA LYS A 200 -14.38 0.61 8.57
C LYS A 200 -14.15 1.64 7.48
N ILE A 201 -14.39 1.25 6.24
CA ILE A 201 -14.38 2.11 5.06
C ILE A 201 -15.81 2.42 4.64
N GLN A 202 -16.12 3.68 4.30
CA GLN A 202 -17.48 4.06 3.90
C GLN A 202 -17.70 3.80 2.40
N GLN A 203 -16.81 4.28 1.54
CA GLN A 203 -16.94 4.12 0.09
C GLN A 203 -15.94 3.08 -0.46
N PRO A 204 -16.33 2.22 -1.42
CA PRO A 204 -15.44 1.18 -1.94
C PRO A 204 -14.14 1.70 -2.58
N ASN A 205 -14.14 2.94 -3.07
CA ASN A 205 -12.98 3.61 -3.67
C ASN A 205 -12.10 4.37 -2.65
N GLU A 206 -12.42 4.29 -1.36
CA GLU A 206 -11.59 4.80 -0.27
C GLU A 206 -10.66 3.70 0.27
N PHE A 207 -9.68 4.10 1.06
CA PHE A 207 -8.84 3.20 1.84
C PHE A 207 -8.47 3.82 3.18
N SER A 208 -7.98 2.99 4.08
CA SER A 208 -7.34 3.38 5.33
C SER A 208 -6.09 2.54 5.52
N LEU A 209 -4.97 3.19 5.84
CA LEU A 209 -3.71 2.52 6.01
C LEU A 209 -2.95 3.00 7.25
N SER A 210 -1.97 2.20 7.64
CA SER A 210 -1.00 2.49 8.69
C SER A 210 0.36 2.05 8.20
N GLN A 211 1.29 2.99 8.07
CA GLN A 211 2.58 2.71 7.42
C GLN A 211 3.72 3.57 7.93
N LEU A 212 4.92 3.20 7.48
CA LEU A 212 6.09 4.06 7.45
C LEU A 212 6.39 4.50 6.02
N TRP A 213 6.91 5.71 5.86
CA TRP A 213 7.39 6.27 4.60
C TRP A 213 8.89 6.59 4.70
N ILE A 214 9.64 6.18 3.70
CA ILE A 214 11.04 6.55 3.49
C ILE A 214 11.08 7.49 2.28
N LEU A 215 11.37 8.77 2.50
CA LEU A 215 11.19 9.81 1.49
C LEU A 215 12.51 10.51 1.14
N GLY A 216 12.67 10.84 -0.15
CA GLY A 216 13.77 11.68 -0.64
C GLY A 216 13.39 12.43 -1.91
N GLY A 217 13.94 13.63 -2.12
CA GLY A 217 13.62 14.49 -3.26
C GLY A 217 12.52 15.52 -2.94
N SER A 218 11.92 16.10 -3.98
CA SER A 218 10.95 17.18 -3.83
C SER A 218 9.51 16.70 -4.06
N PHE A 219 8.63 17.03 -3.12
CA PHE A 219 7.22 16.66 -3.21
C PHE A 219 6.55 17.31 -4.43
N GLY A 220 5.71 16.55 -5.14
CA GLY A 220 4.99 17.02 -6.32
C GLY A 220 5.83 17.10 -7.61
N GLU A 221 7.15 16.91 -7.52
CA GLU A 221 8.06 16.94 -8.67
C GLU A 221 8.73 15.58 -8.89
N ASP A 222 9.72 15.23 -8.09
CA ASP A 222 10.60 14.08 -8.31
C ASP A 222 10.80 13.20 -7.06
N LEU A 223 9.84 13.26 -6.13
CA LEU A 223 9.80 12.49 -4.90
C LEU A 223 10.03 10.99 -5.14
N ASN A 224 10.98 10.44 -4.41
CA ASN A 224 11.19 9.02 -4.23
C ASN A 224 10.53 8.60 -2.90
N SER A 225 9.80 7.49 -2.93
CA SER A 225 9.12 6.96 -1.75
C SER A 225 9.24 5.44 -1.71
N ILE A 226 9.51 4.90 -0.52
CA ILE A 226 9.27 3.50 -0.16
C ILE A 226 8.31 3.50 1.02
N GLU A 227 7.22 2.75 0.90
CA GLU A 227 6.15 2.70 1.86
C GLU A 227 5.87 1.25 2.26
N ALA A 228 5.66 1.00 3.55
CA ALA A 228 5.39 -0.33 4.05
C ALA A 228 4.53 -0.29 5.32
N GLY A 229 3.52 -1.16 5.37
CA GLY A 229 2.51 -1.11 6.42
C GLY A 229 1.39 -2.14 6.23
N TRP A 230 0.25 -1.86 6.85
CA TRP A 230 -1.00 -2.57 6.58
C TRP A 230 -2.06 -1.59 6.06
N GLN A 231 -2.98 -2.10 5.24
CA GLN A 231 -4.08 -1.29 4.71
C GLN A 231 -5.37 -2.10 4.57
N VAL A 232 -6.50 -1.40 4.61
CA VAL A 232 -7.82 -1.87 4.16
C VAL A 232 -8.18 -1.08 2.90
N SER A 233 -8.25 -1.76 1.76
CA SER A 233 -8.51 -1.14 0.45
C SER A 233 -9.44 -2.02 -0.40
N PRO A 234 -10.75 -1.78 -0.34
CA PRO A 234 -11.73 -2.58 -1.07
C PRO A 234 -11.58 -2.45 -2.58
N ASP A 235 -11.20 -1.27 -3.10
CA ASP A 235 -10.91 -1.07 -4.52
C ASP A 235 -9.78 -1.99 -5.01
N LEU A 236 -8.70 -2.14 -4.21
CA LEU A 236 -7.54 -2.93 -4.60
C LEU A 236 -7.77 -4.44 -4.43
N TYR A 237 -8.37 -4.86 -3.32
CA TYR A 237 -8.44 -6.27 -2.92
C TYR A 237 -9.82 -6.92 -3.06
N GLY A 238 -10.89 -6.13 -3.13
CA GLY A 238 -12.27 -6.62 -3.26
C GLY A 238 -12.92 -7.03 -1.93
N ASP A 239 -12.24 -6.75 -0.82
CA ASP A 239 -12.72 -7.03 0.54
C ASP A 239 -12.27 -5.94 1.53
N ASN A 240 -12.68 -6.09 2.78
CA ASN A 240 -12.31 -5.19 3.88
C ASN A 240 -11.23 -5.79 4.79
N ASN A 241 -10.54 -6.85 4.36
CA ASN A 241 -9.53 -7.49 5.20
C ASN A 241 -8.32 -6.57 5.35
N THR A 242 -7.73 -6.56 6.54
CA THR A 242 -6.48 -5.84 6.79
C THR A 242 -5.31 -6.61 6.18
N ARG A 243 -4.59 -5.99 5.25
CA ARG A 243 -3.59 -6.66 4.40
C ARG A 243 -2.23 -5.99 4.52
N LEU A 244 -1.17 -6.79 4.63
CA LEU A 244 0.20 -6.30 4.54
C LEU A 244 0.41 -5.71 3.15
N PHE A 245 1.06 -4.56 3.05
CA PHE A 245 1.40 -4.00 1.76
C PHE A 245 2.75 -3.32 1.74
N THR A 246 3.22 -3.08 0.52
CA THR A 246 4.25 -2.09 0.23
C THR A 246 3.87 -1.29 -0.99
N TYR A 247 4.42 -0.08 -1.11
CA TYR A 247 4.39 0.74 -2.31
C TYR A 247 5.77 1.35 -2.49
N TRP A 248 6.16 1.65 -3.72
CA TRP A 248 7.34 2.47 -3.98
C TRP A 248 7.13 3.32 -5.23
N THR A 249 7.80 4.46 -5.34
CA THR A 249 7.85 5.29 -6.56
C THR A 249 9.19 6.03 -6.60
N SER A 250 9.65 6.37 -7.80
CA SER A 250 10.83 7.20 -8.02
C SER A 250 10.55 8.50 -8.78
N ASP A 251 9.28 8.81 -9.02
CA ASP A 251 8.87 9.95 -9.83
C ASP A 251 7.57 10.60 -9.32
N ALA A 252 7.42 10.74 -8.00
CA ALA A 252 6.27 11.38 -7.37
C ALA A 252 4.92 10.79 -7.86
N TYR A 253 4.83 9.46 -7.95
CA TYR A 253 3.63 8.73 -8.37
C TYR A 253 3.19 9.06 -9.80
N GLN A 254 4.09 9.51 -10.67
CA GLN A 254 3.73 9.95 -12.02
C GLN A 254 3.57 8.79 -12.99
N ALA A 255 4.66 8.05 -13.25
CA ALA A 255 4.70 6.93 -14.17
C ALA A 255 5.17 5.63 -13.49
N THR A 256 5.92 5.74 -12.40
CA THR A 256 6.47 4.61 -11.65
C THR A 256 5.64 4.28 -10.41
N GLY A 257 5.84 3.05 -9.93
CA GLY A 257 5.27 2.60 -8.68
C GLY A 257 3.93 1.89 -8.80
N CYS A 258 3.71 0.98 -7.86
CA CYS A 258 2.45 0.29 -7.63
C CYS A 258 2.50 -0.42 -6.27
N TYR A 259 1.34 -0.92 -5.84
CA TYR A 259 1.24 -1.76 -4.67
C TYR A 259 1.86 -3.15 -4.89
N ASN A 260 2.55 -3.64 -3.86
CA ASN A 260 3.00 -5.03 -3.73
C ASN A 260 3.87 -5.46 -4.93
N LEU A 261 3.58 -6.65 -5.48
CA LEU A 261 4.23 -7.20 -6.66
C LEU A 261 3.44 -6.95 -7.96
N LEU A 262 2.55 -5.93 -7.98
CA LEU A 262 1.72 -5.61 -9.16
C LEU A 262 2.50 -4.94 -10.30
N CYS A 263 3.77 -4.64 -10.07
CA CYS A 263 4.72 -4.09 -11.02
C CYS A 263 6.12 -4.56 -10.65
N SER A 264 7.03 -4.41 -11.60
CA SER A 264 8.42 -4.76 -11.40
C SER A 264 9.13 -3.72 -10.51
N GLY A 265 10.15 -4.12 -9.76
CA GLY A 265 10.96 -3.22 -8.90
C GLY A 265 11.38 -3.88 -7.60
N PHE A 266 10.42 -4.27 -6.76
CA PHE A 266 10.70 -4.99 -5.52
C PHE A 266 11.05 -6.46 -5.79
N ILE A 267 12.21 -6.91 -5.32
CA ILE A 267 12.65 -8.31 -5.43
C ILE A 267 12.38 -8.99 -4.09
N GLN A 268 11.33 -9.81 -4.04
CA GLN A 268 11.04 -10.64 -2.89
C GLN A 268 11.91 -11.91 -2.92
N ILE A 269 12.38 -12.33 -1.75
CA ILE A 269 13.24 -13.51 -1.58
C ILE A 269 12.68 -14.53 -0.60
N ASN A 270 11.73 -14.14 0.26
CA ASN A 270 11.21 -15.03 1.29
C ASN A 270 9.99 -15.84 0.80
N SER A 271 9.88 -17.09 1.27
CA SER A 271 8.77 -18.00 0.96
C SER A 271 7.63 -17.96 1.97
N GLU A 272 7.78 -17.21 3.07
CA GLU A 272 6.91 -17.32 4.24
C GLU A 272 5.85 -16.22 4.32
N ILE A 273 6.05 -15.03 3.72
CA ILE A 273 5.14 -13.89 3.85
C ILE A 273 4.73 -13.42 2.45
N ALA A 274 3.43 -13.33 2.20
CA ALA A 274 2.88 -12.86 0.93
C ALA A 274 2.47 -11.39 1.02
N MET A 275 3.01 -10.54 0.14
CA MET A 275 2.57 -9.15 0.03
C MET A 275 1.12 -9.10 -0.48
N GLY A 276 0.30 -8.27 0.16
CA GLY A 276 -1.12 -8.15 -0.13
C GLY A 276 -2.01 -9.22 0.49
N ALA A 277 -1.49 -10.22 1.22
CA ALA A 277 -2.32 -11.19 1.94
C ALA A 277 -2.80 -10.65 3.31
N SER A 278 -3.91 -11.20 3.78
CA SER A 278 -4.55 -10.82 5.04
C SER A 278 -3.64 -11.06 6.26
N ILE A 279 -3.71 -10.16 7.23
CA ILE A 279 -3.05 -10.26 8.53
C ILE A 279 -4.09 -10.76 9.53
N SER A 280 -3.73 -11.78 10.30
CA SER A 280 -4.58 -12.30 11.38
C SER A 280 -3.75 -12.73 12.59
N PRO A 281 -4.28 -12.60 13.81
CA PRO A 281 -5.45 -11.81 14.20
C PRO A 281 -5.22 -10.29 14.15
N VAL A 282 -6.29 -9.51 14.23
CA VAL A 282 -6.27 -8.03 14.36
C VAL A 282 -6.71 -7.59 15.75
N SER A 283 -6.35 -6.36 16.15
CA SER A 283 -6.69 -5.80 17.46
C SER A 283 -8.17 -5.52 17.61
N ALA A 284 -8.65 -5.51 18.87
CA ALA A 284 -10.04 -5.18 19.19
C ALA A 284 -10.15 -4.22 20.38
N TYR A 285 -11.22 -3.42 20.40
CA TYR A 285 -11.44 -2.38 21.41
C TYR A 285 -11.55 -2.98 22.82
N ARG A 286 -10.69 -2.52 23.73
CA ARG A 286 -10.52 -3.01 25.11
C ARG A 286 -10.31 -4.52 25.19
N ASN A 287 -9.63 -5.09 24.21
CA ASN A 287 -9.35 -6.51 24.10
C ASN A 287 -7.92 -6.73 23.56
N SER A 288 -7.58 -7.96 23.16
CA SER A 288 -6.27 -8.31 22.62
C SER A 288 -5.81 -7.31 21.57
N GLN A 289 -4.55 -6.88 21.72
CA GLN A 289 -3.85 -5.99 20.80
C GLN A 289 -2.80 -6.80 20.06
N TYR A 290 -2.69 -6.60 18.76
CA TYR A 290 -1.72 -7.26 17.90
C TYR A 290 -0.96 -6.23 17.10
N ASP A 291 0.34 -6.43 16.93
CA ASP A 291 1.21 -5.51 16.23
C ASP A 291 2.14 -6.24 15.28
N ILE A 292 2.49 -5.60 14.16
CA ILE A 292 3.54 -6.01 13.24
C ILE A 292 4.76 -5.13 13.47
N SER A 293 5.96 -5.64 13.23
CA SER A 293 7.15 -4.79 13.16
C SER A 293 7.65 -4.73 11.73
N ILE A 294 7.97 -3.53 11.24
CA ILE A 294 8.54 -3.33 9.91
C ILE A 294 9.86 -2.58 10.07
N LEU A 295 10.89 -3.07 9.39
CA LEU A 295 12.17 -2.40 9.23
C LEU A 295 12.45 -2.26 7.73
N VAL A 296 12.71 -1.03 7.30
CA VAL A 296 13.25 -0.75 5.96
C VAL A 296 14.58 -0.05 6.14
N TRP A 297 15.64 -0.51 5.47
CA TRP A 297 16.97 0.07 5.60
C TRP A 297 17.80 -0.09 4.33
N LYS A 298 18.77 0.81 4.16
CA LYS A 298 19.71 0.79 3.05
C LYS A 298 20.96 0.01 3.44
N ASP A 299 21.29 -1.03 2.68
CA ASP A 299 22.54 -1.76 2.84
C ASP A 299 23.72 -0.83 2.48
N PRO A 300 24.67 -0.57 3.40
CA PRO A 300 25.77 0.35 3.16
C PRO A 300 26.77 -0.16 2.11
N LYS A 301 26.79 -1.46 1.82
CA LYS A 301 27.72 -2.05 0.84
C LYS A 301 27.15 -2.06 -0.58
N GLU A 302 25.94 -2.59 -0.73
CA GLU A 302 25.31 -2.79 -2.04
C GLU A 302 24.31 -1.67 -2.39
N GLY A 303 23.96 -0.80 -1.44
CA GLY A 303 23.06 0.34 -1.60
C GLY A 303 21.57 -0.03 -1.72
N HIS A 304 21.23 -1.32 -1.69
CA HIS A 304 19.85 -1.78 -1.83
C HIS A 304 19.03 -1.47 -0.58
N TRP A 305 17.76 -1.08 -0.77
CA TRP A 305 16.82 -0.90 0.33
C TRP A 305 16.15 -2.23 0.66
N TRP A 306 16.47 -2.81 1.80
CA TRP A 306 15.89 -4.05 2.28
C TRP A 306 14.65 -3.79 3.12
N MET A 307 13.69 -4.72 3.06
CA MET A 307 12.51 -4.74 3.92
C MET A 307 12.51 -6.01 4.77
N GLN A 308 12.20 -5.85 6.04
CA GLN A 308 12.00 -6.93 7.00
C GLN A 308 10.64 -6.80 7.69
N PHE A 309 9.99 -7.94 7.90
CA PHE A 309 8.76 -8.10 8.65
C PHE A 309 9.03 -8.93 9.92
N GLY A 310 8.57 -8.42 11.07
CA GLY A 310 8.91 -8.96 12.37
C GLY A 310 10.42 -8.89 12.65
N ASN A 311 10.90 -9.81 13.47
CA ASN A 311 12.33 -9.95 13.77
C ASN A 311 13.04 -11.01 12.91
N ASP A 312 12.27 -11.81 12.14
CA ASP A 312 12.78 -13.04 11.54
C ASP A 312 12.72 -13.07 10.01
N TYR A 313 11.90 -12.22 9.37
CA TYR A 313 11.60 -12.34 7.95
C TYR A 313 12.12 -11.17 7.13
N VAL A 314 13.36 -11.27 6.65
CA VAL A 314 13.84 -10.42 5.56
C VAL A 314 13.07 -10.77 4.28
N LEU A 315 12.21 -9.86 3.83
CA LEU A 315 11.27 -10.12 2.75
C LEU A 315 11.92 -10.00 1.38
N GLY A 316 12.72 -8.96 1.18
CA GLY A 316 13.20 -8.57 -0.14
C GLY A 316 13.85 -7.20 -0.14
N TYR A 317 14.13 -6.68 -1.33
CA TYR A 317 14.77 -5.38 -1.49
C TYR A 317 14.38 -4.66 -2.76
N TRP A 318 14.53 -3.34 -2.73
CA TRP A 318 14.56 -2.47 -3.89
C TRP A 318 16.01 -2.16 -4.26
N PRO A 319 16.44 -2.51 -5.49
CA PRO A 319 17.74 -2.08 -6.00
C PRO A 319 17.89 -0.55 -6.02
N SER A 320 19.06 -0.07 -5.59
CA SER A 320 19.34 1.37 -5.46
C SER A 320 19.10 2.16 -6.75
N PHE A 321 19.36 1.56 -7.91
CA PHE A 321 19.26 2.26 -9.21
C PHE A 321 17.82 2.61 -9.59
N LEU A 322 16.81 2.07 -8.90
CA LEU A 322 15.42 2.45 -9.11
C LEU A 322 15.15 3.91 -8.70
N PHE A 323 16.02 4.47 -7.85
CA PHE A 323 15.84 5.75 -7.20
C PHE A 323 16.89 6.77 -7.64
N SER A 324 16.51 8.04 -7.64
CA SER A 324 17.41 9.18 -7.81
C SER A 324 17.95 9.66 -6.47
N TYR A 325 17.06 9.99 -5.53
CA TYR A 325 17.41 10.52 -4.21
C TYR A 325 17.69 9.44 -3.19
N LEU A 326 16.83 8.42 -3.11
CA LEU A 326 17.02 7.30 -2.19
C LEU A 326 18.24 6.44 -2.58
N ALA A 327 18.86 6.67 -3.73
CA ALA A 327 20.17 6.08 -4.04
C ALA A 327 21.29 6.56 -3.09
N ASP A 328 21.19 7.78 -2.54
CA ASP A 328 22.09 8.28 -1.49
C ASP A 328 21.52 7.97 -0.10
N SER A 329 20.43 8.66 0.27
CA SER A 329 19.77 8.56 1.57
C SER A 329 18.34 9.12 1.49
N ALA A 330 17.52 8.82 2.50
CA ALA A 330 16.28 9.54 2.74
C ALA A 330 16.54 10.89 3.42
N SER A 331 15.69 11.87 3.17
CA SER A 331 15.70 13.20 3.81
C SER A 331 14.54 13.40 4.78
N MET A 332 13.55 12.52 4.73
CA MET A 332 12.40 12.54 5.62
C MET A 332 11.90 11.12 5.88
N ILE A 333 11.47 10.87 7.11
CA ILE A 333 10.82 9.63 7.53
C ILE A 333 9.49 10.00 8.16
N GLU A 334 8.43 9.32 7.76
CA GLU A 334 7.09 9.50 8.33
C GLU A 334 6.56 8.16 8.85
N TRP A 335 5.69 8.23 9.86
CA TRP A 335 4.94 7.11 10.40
C TRP A 335 3.52 7.58 10.71
N GLY A 336 2.53 6.73 10.47
CA GLY A 336 1.15 7.04 10.87
C GLY A 336 0.11 6.54 9.90
N GLY A 337 -1.05 7.18 9.92
CA GLY A 337 -2.20 6.80 9.13
C GLY A 337 -2.50 7.75 7.99
N GLU A 338 -3.10 7.19 6.94
CA GLU A 338 -3.63 7.89 5.77
C GLU A 338 -5.00 7.30 5.44
N VAL A 339 -5.97 8.17 5.15
CA VAL A 339 -7.33 7.81 4.73
C VAL A 339 -7.69 8.61 3.48
N VAL A 340 -8.40 7.98 2.54
CA VAL A 340 -9.09 8.72 1.48
C VAL A 340 -10.47 9.13 1.98
N ASN A 341 -10.74 10.43 1.96
CA ASN A 341 -12.05 11.02 2.19
C ASN A 341 -12.59 11.50 0.85
N SER A 342 -13.55 10.77 0.29
CA SER A 342 -14.09 11.02 -1.05
C SER A 342 -15.16 12.11 -1.13
N GLU A 343 -15.68 12.56 0.02
CA GLU A 343 -16.71 13.60 0.16
C GLU A 343 -17.86 13.54 -0.86
N PRO A 344 -18.55 12.39 -1.04
CA PRO A 344 -19.51 12.22 -2.13
C PRO A 344 -20.68 13.23 -2.07
N ASP A 345 -21.03 13.71 -0.88
CA ASP A 345 -22.08 14.70 -0.64
C ASP A 345 -21.52 16.04 -0.14
N GLY A 346 -20.23 16.32 -0.38
CA GLY A 346 -19.53 17.51 0.15
C GLY A 346 -19.39 17.50 1.67
N ARG A 347 -19.33 16.31 2.27
CA ARG A 347 -19.17 16.07 3.71
C ARG A 347 -18.12 15.01 3.94
N HIS A 348 -17.43 15.10 5.07
CA HIS A 348 -16.43 14.10 5.44
C HIS A 348 -17.08 12.71 5.51
N THR A 349 -16.36 11.68 5.07
CA THR A 349 -16.81 10.28 5.21
C THR A 349 -16.52 9.72 6.60
N SER A 350 -17.25 8.70 7.02
CA SER A 350 -17.01 7.97 8.26
C SER A 350 -15.94 6.88 8.11
N ALA A 351 -15.02 7.05 7.15
CA ALA A 351 -13.88 6.16 7.00
C ALA A 351 -13.00 6.29 8.25
N GLN A 352 -12.67 5.16 8.87
CA GLN A 352 -11.91 5.15 10.11
C GLN A 352 -10.41 5.14 9.83
N MET A 353 -9.63 5.90 10.59
CA MET A 353 -8.17 5.77 10.60
C MET A 353 -7.76 4.91 11.81
N GLY A 354 -6.92 3.91 11.57
CA GLY A 354 -6.47 2.99 12.62
C GLY A 354 -7.66 2.24 13.25
N SER A 355 -7.90 2.45 14.54
CA SER A 355 -8.99 1.83 15.30
C SER A 355 -10.31 2.59 15.19
N GLY A 356 -10.31 3.75 14.53
CA GLY A 356 -11.43 4.68 14.51
C GLY A 356 -11.60 5.49 15.80
N ARG A 357 -10.62 5.45 16.70
CA ARG A 357 -10.62 6.19 17.97
C ARG A 357 -9.53 7.25 17.99
N PHE A 358 -9.80 8.36 18.66
CA PHE A 358 -8.85 9.45 18.83
C PHE A 358 -7.70 9.05 19.77
N PRO A 359 -6.52 9.67 19.64
CA PRO A 359 -5.33 9.30 20.39
C PRO A 359 -5.45 9.40 21.91
N GLU A 360 -6.31 10.28 22.46
CA GLU A 360 -6.47 10.46 23.91
C GLU A 360 -7.07 9.23 24.60
N GLU A 361 -7.74 8.35 23.85
CA GLU A 361 -8.32 7.12 24.41
C GLU A 361 -7.23 6.12 24.85
N GLY A 362 -6.03 6.20 24.28
CA GLY A 362 -4.83 5.48 24.68
C GLY A 362 -4.83 3.96 24.38
N PHE A 363 -3.95 3.23 25.06
CA PHE A 363 -3.72 1.81 24.83
C PHE A 363 -4.99 0.96 24.94
N GLY A 364 -5.12 -0.01 24.03
CA GLY A 364 -6.28 -0.90 23.96
C GLY A 364 -7.48 -0.29 23.25
N LYS A 365 -7.43 0.97 22.83
CA LYS A 365 -8.54 1.68 22.20
C LYS A 365 -8.09 2.43 20.95
N SER A 366 -7.05 3.24 21.05
CA SER A 366 -6.46 4.00 19.95
C SER A 366 -5.39 3.18 19.25
N SER A 367 -5.22 3.39 17.95
CA SER A 367 -4.07 2.82 17.24
C SER A 367 -2.78 3.49 17.68
N TYR A 368 -1.68 2.75 17.57
CA TYR A 368 -0.39 3.24 17.97
C TYR A 368 0.73 2.74 17.06
N PHE A 369 1.80 3.53 17.04
CA PHE A 369 3.13 3.09 16.70
C PHE A 369 3.97 3.14 17.97
N ARG A 370 4.83 2.14 18.18
CA ARG A 370 5.81 2.12 19.26
C ARG A 370 7.17 1.67 18.75
N ASN A 371 8.20 1.88 19.55
CA ASN A 371 9.58 1.58 19.18
C ASN A 371 9.95 2.20 17.82
N ILE A 372 9.51 3.44 17.57
CA ILE A 372 9.87 4.14 16.33
C ILE A 372 11.35 4.50 16.38
N GLN A 373 12.07 4.16 15.32
CA GLN A 373 13.51 4.32 15.21
C GLN A 373 13.89 4.69 13.77
N VAL A 374 15.01 5.37 13.61
CA VAL A 374 15.66 5.63 12.31
C VAL A 374 16.99 4.90 12.25
N VAL A 375 17.48 4.62 11.04
CA VAL A 375 18.82 4.07 10.80
C VAL A 375 19.76 5.22 10.44
N ASP A 376 20.86 5.34 11.18
CA ASP A 376 21.90 6.34 10.95
C ASP A 376 22.93 5.90 9.88
N ASP A 377 23.88 6.79 9.58
CA ASP A 377 24.95 6.57 8.59
C ASP A 377 25.89 5.40 8.92
N SER A 378 25.96 5.05 10.20
CA SER A 378 26.73 3.96 10.76
C SER A 378 25.92 2.66 10.80
N ASN A 379 24.75 2.64 10.16
CA ASN A 379 23.82 1.52 10.08
C ASN A 379 23.36 1.03 11.47
N ASN A 380 23.09 1.96 12.40
CA ASN A 380 22.54 1.66 13.72
C ASN A 380 21.12 2.21 13.87
N LEU A 381 20.28 1.48 14.61
CA LEU A 381 18.96 1.96 15.00
C LEU A 381 19.08 2.99 16.13
N LYS A 382 18.56 4.18 15.90
CA LYS A 382 18.53 5.29 16.85
C LYS A 382 17.10 5.76 17.09
N ALA A 383 16.85 6.26 18.30
CA ALA A 383 15.64 7.02 18.56
C ALA A 383 15.61 8.27 17.66
N PRO A 384 14.47 8.62 17.05
CA PRO A 384 14.34 9.83 16.27
C PRO A 384 14.55 11.07 17.15
N LYS A 385 15.18 12.10 16.58
CA LYS A 385 15.32 13.42 17.21
C LYS A 385 14.40 14.41 16.52
N GLY A 386 13.81 15.33 17.28
CA GLY A 386 12.98 16.39 16.70
C GLY A 386 11.69 15.86 16.05
N LEU A 387 11.05 14.86 16.66
CA LEU A 387 9.80 14.29 16.15
C LEU A 387 8.71 15.36 16.05
N GLY A 388 8.26 15.64 14.84
CA GLY A 388 7.11 16.49 14.54
C GLY A 388 5.83 15.67 14.36
N THR A 389 4.68 16.35 14.39
CA THR A 389 3.38 15.76 14.06
C THR A 389 2.66 16.58 13.00
N PHE A 390 1.79 15.93 12.22
CA PHE A 390 0.98 16.59 11.21
C PHE A 390 -0.39 15.91 11.06
N THR A 391 -1.43 16.75 10.94
CA THR A 391 -2.78 16.37 10.52
C THR A 391 -3.46 17.57 9.86
N GLU A 392 -4.28 17.34 8.85
CA GLU A 392 -5.07 18.38 8.18
C GLU A 392 -6.22 18.86 9.05
N GLN A 393 -6.91 17.95 9.75
CA GLN A 393 -8.08 18.23 10.56
C GLN A 393 -8.10 17.36 11.83
N SER A 394 -7.56 17.91 12.92
CA SER A 394 -7.47 17.20 14.23
C SER A 394 -8.82 16.74 14.78
N ASN A 395 -9.92 17.40 14.38
CA ASN A 395 -11.27 16.99 14.77
C ASN A 395 -11.78 15.74 14.01
N CYS A 396 -11.12 15.33 12.93
CA CYS A 396 -11.46 14.15 12.14
C CYS A 396 -10.52 12.98 12.49
N TYR A 397 -9.22 13.27 12.50
CA TYR A 397 -8.13 12.36 12.83
C TYR A 397 -7.05 13.13 13.57
N ASP A 398 -6.46 12.55 14.61
CA ASP A 398 -5.42 13.25 15.38
C ASP A 398 -4.27 12.30 15.74
N VAL A 399 -3.15 12.89 16.19
CA VAL A 399 -1.91 12.20 16.57
C VAL A 399 -1.31 12.81 17.84
N GLN A 400 -0.95 11.97 18.80
CA GLN A 400 -0.30 12.40 20.05
C GLN A 400 0.90 11.53 20.38
N THR A 401 2.05 12.19 20.51
CA THR A 401 3.33 11.55 20.78
C THR A 401 3.55 11.33 22.27
N GLY A 402 4.29 10.27 22.60
CA GLY A 402 4.79 10.00 23.93
C GLY A 402 6.16 9.33 23.90
N SER A 403 6.80 9.22 25.07
CA SER A 403 8.03 8.46 25.22
C SER A 403 8.13 7.88 26.62
N ASN A 404 8.54 6.61 26.72
CA ASN A 404 8.85 5.95 27.98
C ASN A 404 9.85 4.80 27.75
N GLY A 405 10.30 4.16 28.82
CA GLY A 405 11.30 3.07 28.75
C GLY A 405 10.80 1.79 28.07
N ASP A 406 9.49 1.52 28.11
CA ASP A 406 8.90 0.26 27.62
C ASP A 406 8.54 0.31 26.13
N TRP A 407 8.15 1.49 25.64
CA TRP A 407 7.64 1.71 24.28
C TRP A 407 8.59 2.54 23.41
N GLY A 408 9.73 2.98 23.98
CA GLY A 408 10.63 3.93 23.33
C GLY A 408 9.90 5.23 23.00
N HIS A 409 10.18 5.79 21.82
CA HIS A 409 9.29 6.79 21.23
C HIS A 409 8.07 6.09 20.62
N TYR A 410 6.90 6.65 20.88
CA TYR A 410 5.63 6.12 20.41
C TYR A 410 4.66 7.26 20.13
N PHE A 411 3.57 6.95 19.44
CA PHE A 411 2.44 7.85 19.35
C PHE A 411 1.14 7.05 19.23
N TYR A 412 0.07 7.62 19.75
CA TYR A 412 -1.29 7.21 19.39
C TYR A 412 -1.76 8.04 18.20
N TYR A 413 -2.58 7.44 17.35
CA TYR A 413 -3.18 8.13 16.22
C TYR A 413 -4.53 7.51 15.87
N GLY A 414 -5.33 8.26 15.11
CA GLY A 414 -6.55 7.77 14.49
C GLY A 414 -7.72 8.71 14.70
N GLY A 415 -8.90 8.23 14.34
CA GLY A 415 -10.14 8.98 14.46
C GLY A 415 -11.26 8.35 13.64
N PRO A 416 -12.51 8.69 13.93
CA PRO A 416 -13.68 8.10 13.28
C PRO A 416 -13.96 8.67 11.87
N GLY A 417 -13.20 9.69 11.44
CA GLY A 417 -13.61 10.54 10.32
C GLY A 417 -14.81 11.38 10.74
N LYS A 418 -15.91 11.27 9.99
CA LYS A 418 -17.14 12.02 10.23
C LYS A 418 -17.66 11.89 11.68
N ASN A 419 -17.82 13.03 12.35
CA ASN A 419 -18.38 13.15 13.70
C ASN A 419 -18.94 14.56 13.95
N PRO A 420 -19.58 14.88 15.09
CA PRO A 420 -20.14 16.21 15.33
C PRO A 420 -19.17 17.39 15.21
N ASN A 421 -17.86 17.18 15.41
CA ASN A 421 -16.80 18.18 15.26
C ASN A 421 -16.10 18.12 13.89
N CYS A 422 -16.47 17.15 13.04
CA CYS A 422 -15.97 16.92 11.68
C CYS A 422 -17.15 16.47 10.78
N PRO A 423 -17.97 17.41 10.28
CA PRO A 423 -19.28 17.12 9.68
C PRO A 423 -19.31 16.51 8.26
#